data_AF-X1ER03-F1
#
_entry.id   AF-X1ER03-F1
#
_cell.length_a   1.000
_cell.length_b   1.000
_cell.length_c   1.000
_cell.angle_alpha   90.00
_cell.angle_beta   90.00
_cell.angle_gamma   90.00
#
_symmetry.space_group_name_H-M   'P 1'
#
loop_
_entity.id
_entity.type
_entity.pdbx_description
1 polymer ?
#
loop_
_entity_poly.entity_id
_entity_poly.type
_entity_poly.pdbx_seq_one_letter_code
_entity_poly.pdbx_strand_id
1 'polypeptide(L)'
;MENNKRSEISYLVQNILPLFTSQLGFPQPEDEQNTRINQIPVRIASSVKKPDIVYYWEGIPVFLIEAKKYGKSERDAIDQALSYIRNYPVNYSKDGIRPRFLLSF
;
A
#
# COMPACT_ATOMS: atom_id res chain seq x y z
N MET A 1 7.07 9.24 18.57
CA MET A 1 6.34 9.21 17.28
C MET A 1 6.38 7.85 16.58
N GLU A 2 7.40 7.01 16.79
CA GLU A 2 7.47 5.64 16.21
C GLU A 2 6.36 4.69 16.66
N ASN A 3 5.95 4.72 17.94
CA ASN A 3 4.90 3.82 18.45
C ASN A 3 3.58 3.94 17.69
N ASN A 4 3.17 5.16 17.33
CA ASN A 4 1.93 5.37 16.56
C ASN A 4 2.02 4.83 15.12
N LYS A 5 3.21 4.88 14.50
CA LYS A 5 3.39 4.31 13.16
C LYS A 5 3.38 2.78 13.20
N ARG A 6 4.02 2.18 14.21
CA ARG A 6 3.97 0.73 14.43
C ARG A 6 2.55 0.25 14.73
N SER A 7 1.78 0.97 15.53
CA SER A 7 0.38 0.61 15.80
C SER A 7 -0.51 0.73 14.56
N GLU A 8 -0.28 1.74 13.72
CA GLU A 8 -1.03 1.95 12.47
C GLU A 8 -0.75 0.83 11.47
N ILE A 9 0.52 0.48 11.23
CA ILE A 9 0.88 -0.67 10.38
C ILE A 9 0.34 -1.98 10.96
N SER A 10 0.47 -2.20 12.28
CA SER A 10 -0.06 -3.40 12.92
C SER A 10 -1.56 -3.52 12.73
N TYR A 11 -2.30 -2.41 12.83
CA TYR A 11 -3.73 -2.39 12.57
C TYR A 11 -4.05 -2.80 11.13
N LEU A 12 -3.33 -2.24 10.14
CA LEU A 12 -3.50 -2.59 8.73
C LEU A 12 -3.25 -4.09 8.48
N VAL A 13 -2.15 -4.60 9.00
CA VAL A 13 -1.76 -6.01 8.79
C VAL A 13 -2.74 -6.96 9.48
N GLN A 14 -3.20 -6.65 10.69
CA GLN A 14 -4.03 -7.55 11.49
C GLN A 14 -5.54 -7.46 11.19
N ASN A 15 -6.03 -6.31 10.71
CA ASN A 15 -7.48 -6.08 10.58
C ASN A 15 -7.92 -5.86 9.14
N ILE A 16 -7.03 -5.36 8.27
CA ILE A 16 -7.39 -4.94 6.92
C ILE A 16 -6.96 -5.99 5.91
N LEU A 17 -5.69 -6.41 5.93
CA LEU A 17 -5.20 -7.45 5.01
C LEU A 17 -6.02 -8.75 5.04
N PRO A 18 -6.44 -9.29 6.22
CA PRO A 18 -7.23 -10.52 6.27
C PRO A 18 -8.59 -10.42 5.57
N LEU A 19 -9.19 -9.22 5.51
CA LEU A 19 -10.43 -9.01 4.77
C LEU A 19 -10.23 -9.26 3.27
N PHE A 20 -9.08 -8.84 2.72
CA PHE A 20 -8.71 -9.12 1.33
C PHE A 20 -8.35 -10.58 1.11
N THR A 21 -7.66 -11.21 2.05
CA THR A 21 -7.42 -12.66 1.99
C THR A 21 -8.74 -13.41 1.85
N SER A 22 -9.77 -13.01 2.61
CA SER A 22 -11.09 -13.64 2.58
C SER A 22 -11.90 -13.38 1.30
N GLN A 23 -11.69 -12.22 0.64
CA GLN A 23 -12.49 -11.80 -0.53
C GLN A 23 -11.80 -12.06 -1.87
N LEU A 24 -10.48 -11.91 -1.92
CA LEU A 24 -9.65 -11.97 -3.12
C LEU A 24 -8.65 -13.13 -3.11
N GLY A 25 -8.49 -13.81 -1.97
CA GLY A 25 -7.54 -14.93 -1.80
C GLY A 25 -6.11 -14.50 -1.47
N PHE A 26 -5.84 -13.20 -1.35
CA PHE A 26 -4.51 -12.63 -1.08
C PHE A 26 -4.62 -11.30 -0.31
N PRO A 27 -3.58 -10.87 0.43
CA PRO A 27 -2.31 -11.58 0.69
C PRO A 27 -2.53 -12.76 1.65
N GLN A 28 -1.87 -13.89 1.44
CA GLN A 28 -1.92 -14.99 2.41
C GLN A 28 -0.93 -14.74 3.57
N PRO A 29 -1.13 -15.30 4.77
CA PRO A 29 -0.19 -15.13 5.89
C PRO A 29 1.27 -15.46 5.54
N GLU A 30 1.49 -16.44 4.67
CA GLU A 30 2.80 -16.85 4.15
C GLU A 30 3.41 -15.88 3.12
N ASP A 31 2.62 -14.93 2.60
CA ASP A 31 3.05 -13.94 1.62
C ASP A 31 3.71 -12.70 2.25
N GLU A 32 4.23 -12.81 3.48
CA GLU A 32 4.87 -11.68 4.15
C GLU A 32 6.05 -11.14 3.31
N GLN A 33 6.78 -12.03 2.64
CA GLN A 33 7.86 -11.69 1.70
C GLN A 33 7.40 -10.94 0.44
N ASN A 34 6.12 -11.02 0.11
CA ASN A 34 5.47 -10.35 -1.02
C ASN A 34 4.86 -9.00 -0.61
N THR A 35 4.90 -8.66 0.67
CA THR A 35 4.40 -7.41 1.21
C THR A 35 5.56 -6.44 1.45
N ARG A 36 5.39 -5.18 1.03
CA ARG A 36 6.38 -4.10 1.18
C ARG A 36 5.74 -2.98 1.99
N ILE A 37 6.21 -2.80 3.23
CA ILE A 37 5.67 -1.81 4.15
C ILE A 37 6.57 -0.57 4.15
N ASN A 38 6.07 0.59 3.74
CA ASN A 38 6.84 1.86 3.73
C ASN A 38 8.19 1.77 2.99
N GLN A 39 8.30 0.91 1.99
CA GLN A 39 9.56 0.61 1.31
C GLN A 39 9.67 1.23 -0.09
N ILE A 40 8.55 1.46 -0.77
CA ILE A 40 8.55 1.91 -2.17
C ILE A 40 8.49 3.44 -2.24
N PRO A 41 9.58 4.13 -2.66
CA PRO A 41 9.57 5.56 -2.84
C PRO A 41 8.87 5.95 -4.14
N VAL A 42 7.85 6.79 -4.05
CA VAL A 42 7.12 7.33 -5.19
C VAL A 42 7.35 8.83 -5.26
N ARG A 43 7.91 9.30 -6.37
CA ARG A 43 8.08 10.72 -6.64
C ARG A 43 6.74 11.32 -7.07
N ILE A 44 6.26 12.31 -6.31
CA ILE A 44 5.03 13.06 -6.60
C ILE A 44 5.39 14.54 -6.58
N ALA A 45 5.33 15.17 -7.77
CA ALA A 45 5.83 16.52 -8.00
C ALA A 45 7.28 16.68 -7.49
N SER A 46 7.53 17.65 -6.60
CA SER A 46 8.84 17.90 -5.99
C SER A 46 9.14 17.01 -4.77
N SER A 47 8.20 16.17 -4.34
CA SER A 47 8.33 15.36 -3.13
C SER A 47 8.50 13.86 -3.41
N VAL A 48 9.08 13.13 -2.45
CA VAL A 48 9.09 11.66 -2.45
C VAL A 48 8.24 11.20 -1.27
N LYS A 49 7.24 10.37 -1.54
CA LYS A 49 6.32 9.78 -0.56
C LYS A 49 6.39 8.25 -0.67
N LYS A 50 5.81 7.55 0.29
CA LYS A 50 5.78 6.08 0.30
C LYS A 50 4.37 5.61 0.65
N PRO A 51 3.77 4.69 -0.13
CA PRO A 51 2.58 3.98 0.31
C PRO A 51 2.85 3.25 1.62
N ASP A 52 1.82 3.11 2.45
CA ASP A 52 1.95 2.36 3.70
C ASP A 52 2.25 0.88 3.41
N ILE A 53 1.51 0.28 2.47
CA ILE A 53 1.67 -1.12 2.05
C ILE A 53 1.59 -1.23 0.52
N VAL A 54 2.45 -2.07 -0.06
CA VAL A 54 2.32 -2.58 -1.42
C VAL A 54 2.41 -4.10 -1.39
N TYR A 55 1.49 -4.78 -2.03
CA TYR A 55 1.53 -6.23 -2.18
C TYR A 55 1.91 -6.63 -3.60
N TYR A 56 2.69 -7.69 -3.70
CA TYR A 56 3.18 -8.25 -4.95
C TYR A 56 2.69 -9.68 -5.14
N TRP A 57 2.42 -10.04 -6.38
CA TRP A 57 2.24 -11.43 -6.79
C TRP A 57 3.26 -11.73 -7.89
N GLU A 58 4.12 -12.73 -7.68
CA GLU A 58 5.19 -13.11 -8.64
C GLU A 58 6.10 -11.94 -9.07
N GLY A 59 6.34 -10.98 -8.16
CA GLY A 59 7.15 -9.79 -8.43
C GLY A 59 6.42 -8.67 -9.18
N ILE A 60 5.10 -8.81 -9.39
CA ILE A 60 4.23 -7.80 -10.00
C ILE A 60 3.40 -7.13 -8.89
N PRO A 61 3.39 -5.79 -8.77
CA PRO A 61 2.59 -5.13 -7.76
C PRO A 61 1.10 -5.23 -8.12
N VAL A 62 0.29 -5.73 -7.19
CA VAL A 62 -1.15 -5.96 -7.41
C VAL A 62 -1.97 -4.80 -6.84
N PHE A 63 -1.73 -4.46 -5.57
CA PHE A 63 -2.44 -3.39 -4.88
C PHE A 63 -1.53 -2.60 -3.95
N LEU A 64 -1.97 -1.40 -3.62
CA LEU A 64 -1.36 -0.56 -2.58
C LEU A 64 -2.41 -0.05 -1.60
N ILE A 65 -1.98 0.17 -0.37
CA ILE A 65 -2.80 0.73 0.71
C ILE A 65 -2.16 2.04 1.17
N GLU A 66 -2.99 3.08 1.32
CA GLU A 66 -2.65 4.32 2.01
C GLU A 66 -3.73 4.57 3.06
N ALA A 67 -3.33 4.58 4.32
CA ALA A 67 -4.23 4.86 5.43
C ALA A 67 -4.00 6.27 5.96
N LYS A 68 -5.04 6.83 6.58
CA LYS A 68 -4.94 8.08 7.33
C LYS A 68 -5.34 7.85 8.77
N LYS A 69 -4.76 8.70 9.63
CA LYS A 69 -5.14 8.78 11.03
C LYS A 69 -6.59 9.23 11.18
N TYR A 70 -7.25 8.70 12.21
CA TYR A 70 -8.60 9.09 12.59
C TYR A 70 -8.79 10.62 12.63
N GLY A 71 -9.85 11.11 11.98
CA GLY A 71 -10.15 12.55 11.85
C GLY A 71 -9.48 13.25 10.66
N LYS A 72 -8.75 12.53 9.80
CA LYS A 72 -8.31 13.01 8.49
C LYS A 72 -9.33 12.64 7.41
N SER A 73 -9.31 13.39 6.31
CA SER A 73 -10.23 13.22 5.20
C SER A 73 -9.94 11.93 4.43
N GLU A 74 -10.93 11.05 4.32
CA GLU A 74 -10.90 9.86 3.46
C GLU A 74 -10.57 10.26 2.00
N ARG A 75 -11.09 11.42 1.54
CA ARG A 75 -10.79 11.95 0.22
C ARG A 75 -9.30 12.23 0.02
N ASP A 76 -8.60 12.71 1.05
CA ASP A 76 -7.15 12.94 0.95
C ASP A 76 -6.39 11.62 0.84
N ALA A 77 -6.88 10.57 1.50
CA ALA A 77 -6.34 9.21 1.40
C ALA A 77 -6.51 8.67 -0.03
N ILE A 78 -7.71 8.82 -0.61
CA ILE A 78 -8.02 8.43 -1.99
C ILE A 78 -7.13 9.20 -2.98
N ASP A 79 -7.07 10.52 -2.87
CA ASP A 79 -6.30 11.38 -3.79
C ASP A 79 -4.80 11.06 -3.75
N GLN A 80 -4.29 10.74 -2.56
CA GLN A 80 -2.91 10.30 -2.39
C GLN A 80 -2.67 8.90 -2.97
N ALA A 81 -3.57 7.94 -2.72
CA ALA A 81 -3.48 6.60 -3.29
C ALA A 81 -3.51 6.62 -4.83
N LEU A 82 -4.40 7.40 -5.42
CA LEU A 82 -4.46 7.63 -6.88
C LEU A 82 -3.17 8.26 -7.40
N SER A 83 -2.59 9.19 -6.63
CA SER A 83 -1.30 9.80 -6.99
C SER A 83 -0.16 8.79 -6.97
N TYR A 84 -0.17 7.81 -6.07
CA TYR A 84 0.79 6.71 -6.11
C TYR A 84 0.61 5.84 -7.35
N ILE A 85 -0.61 5.42 -7.68
CA ILE A 85 -0.86 4.61 -8.88
C ILE A 85 -0.35 5.33 -10.13
N ARG A 86 -0.65 6.63 -10.28
CA ARG A 86 -0.22 7.41 -11.45
C ARG A 86 1.29 7.56 -11.59
N ASN A 87 2.01 7.62 -10.47
CA ASN A 87 3.45 7.89 -10.45
C ASN A 87 4.29 6.68 -10.05
N TYR A 88 3.68 5.49 -9.98
CA TYR A 88 4.32 4.32 -9.42
C TYR A 88 5.61 3.96 -10.19
N PRO A 89 6.75 3.80 -9.50
CA PRO A 89 8.02 3.50 -10.13
C PRO A 89 8.04 2.05 -10.64
N VAL A 90 7.91 1.89 -11.95
CA VAL A 90 7.74 0.58 -12.60
C VAL A 90 8.98 -0.32 -12.52
N ASN A 91 10.15 0.21 -12.14
CA ASN A 91 11.36 -0.59 -11.87
C ASN A 91 11.24 -1.47 -10.61
N TYR A 92 10.19 -1.27 -9.80
CA TYR A 92 9.84 -2.17 -8.70
C TYR A 92 8.89 -3.29 -9.15
N SER A 93 8.57 -3.38 -10.43
CA SER A 93 7.69 -4.39 -11.02
C SER A 93 8.48 -5.23 -12.00
N LYS A 94 8.38 -6.56 -11.89
CA LYS A 94 9.02 -7.49 -12.83
C LYS A 94 8.66 -7.20 -14.28
N ASP A 95 7.40 -6.85 -14.54
CA ASP A 95 6.84 -6.66 -15.89
C ASP A 95 6.61 -5.17 -16.23
N GLY A 96 7.10 -4.25 -15.41
CA GLY A 96 6.86 -2.82 -15.59
C GLY A 96 5.39 -2.39 -15.38
N ILE A 97 4.57 -3.24 -14.77
CA ILE A 97 3.15 -3.00 -14.47
C ILE A 97 3.01 -2.26 -13.14
N ARG A 98 2.02 -1.36 -13.06
CA ARG A 98 1.66 -0.61 -11.84
C ARG A 98 0.59 -1.34 -11.04
N PRO A 99 0.47 -1.08 -9.73
CA PRO A 99 -0.67 -1.58 -8.94
C PRO A 99 -2.00 -1.21 -9.60
N ARG A 100 -2.94 -2.16 -9.62
CA ARG A 100 -4.25 -2.02 -10.26
C ARG A 100 -5.35 -1.64 -9.27
N PHE A 101 -5.16 -1.97 -8.00
CA PHE A 101 -6.12 -1.68 -6.95
C PHE A 101 -5.54 -0.72 -5.93
N LEU A 102 -6.38 0.18 -5.43
CA LEU A 102 -6.08 1.06 -4.30
C LEU A 102 -7.03 0.76 -3.16
N LEU A 103 -6.51 0.96 -1.96
CA LEU A 103 -7.32 1.02 -0.75
C LEU A 103 -6.92 2.23 0.07
N SER A 104 -7.94 2.91 0.57
CA SER A 104 -7.78 4.13 1.35
C SER A 104 -8.88 4.28 2.37
N PHE A 105 -8.53 4.63 3.60
CA PHE A 105 -9.43 4.92 4.72
C PHE A 105 -8.72 5.77 5.77
#